data_AF-A0A1Y4RXI5-F1
#
_entry.id   AF-A0A1Y4RXI5-F1
#
_cell.length_a   1.000
_cell.length_b   1.000
_cell.length_c   1.000
_cell.angle_alpha   90.00
_cell.angle_beta   90.00
_cell.angle_gamma   90.00
#
_symmetry.space_group_name_H-M   'P 1'
#
loop_
_entity.id
_entity.type
_entity.pdbx_description
1 polymer ?
#
loop_
_entity_poly.entity_id
_entity_poly.type
_entity_poly.pdbx_seq_one_letter_code
_entity_poly.pdbx_strand_id
1 'polypeptide(L)'
;MTKFNTFKELADDTKEKMKSYHDYPIKTLSRYDGIVKIIGHLMKQNNCVYSTNIIDQWLKECTIKFSKSTVERYRRVACLLSDNYHGNLDGWKIYSSQPCLIPKSNEYLNVINDYKIFLENEEYSTKTILCRLHDARYFLVYLENNNVFNTKDISHQMISNYILSEHFENRKIAGISA
;
A
#
# COMPACT_ATOMS: atom_id res chain seq x y z
N MET A 1 -14.12 22.25 -5.89
CA MET A 1 -13.37 23.12 -4.94
C MET A 1 -12.46 22.22 -4.13
N THR A 2 -11.17 22.53 -4.08
CA THR A 2 -10.22 21.84 -3.18
C THR A 2 -10.57 22.19 -1.73
N LYS A 3 -10.78 21.18 -0.87
CA LYS A 3 -11.17 21.36 0.54
C LYS A 3 -10.13 22.14 1.36
N PHE A 4 -8.87 22.16 0.92
CA PHE A 4 -7.74 22.72 1.65
C PHE A 4 -7.02 23.77 0.80
N ASN A 5 -6.69 24.91 1.41
CA ASN A 5 -5.95 26.00 0.77
C ASN A 5 -4.44 25.91 1.03
N THR A 6 -4.04 25.19 2.09
CA THR A 6 -2.62 24.97 2.42
C THR A 6 -2.34 23.53 2.84
N PHE A 7 -1.10 23.07 2.67
CA PHE A 7 -0.69 21.76 3.18
C PHE A 7 -0.84 21.66 4.71
N LYS A 8 -0.64 22.79 5.41
CA LYS A 8 -0.79 22.84 6.86
C LYS A 8 -2.24 22.55 7.28
N GLU A 9 -3.22 23.16 6.62
CA GLU A 9 -4.63 22.88 6.86
C GLU A 9 -4.97 21.40 6.62
N LEU A 10 -4.46 20.82 5.53
CA LEU A 10 -4.63 19.39 5.25
C LEU A 10 -4.07 18.54 6.39
N ALA A 11 -2.85 18.83 6.84
CA ALA A 11 -2.19 18.06 7.87
C ALA A 11 -2.88 18.18 9.24
N ASP A 12 -3.29 19.39 9.61
CA ASP A 12 -4.00 19.64 10.87
C ASP A 12 -5.37 18.93 10.86
N ASP A 13 -6.15 19.02 9.78
CA ASP A 13 -7.44 18.31 9.62
C ASP A 13 -7.25 16.78 9.64
N THR A 14 -6.23 16.25 8.96
CA THR A 14 -5.92 14.82 8.97
C THR A 14 -5.59 14.35 10.40
N LYS A 15 -4.82 15.14 11.15
CA LYS A 15 -4.44 14.81 12.53
C LYS A 15 -5.65 14.78 13.46
N GLU A 16 -6.54 15.76 13.34
CA GLU A 16 -7.77 15.79 14.14
C GLU A 16 -8.71 14.63 13.82
N LYS A 17 -8.86 14.30 12.53
CA LYS A 17 -9.58 13.08 12.12
C LYS A 17 -8.97 11.82 12.73
N MET A 18 -7.65 11.65 12.64
CA MET A 18 -6.98 10.52 13.27
C MET A 18 -7.31 10.41 14.76
N LYS A 19 -7.25 11.53 15.50
CA LYS A 19 -7.60 11.57 16.92
C LYS A 19 -9.04 11.13 17.19
N SER A 20 -9.98 11.52 16.32
CA SER A 20 -11.41 11.20 16.44
C SER A 20 -11.74 9.72 16.26
N TYR A 21 -10.86 8.92 15.65
CA TYR A 21 -11.13 7.51 15.40
C TYR A 21 -10.86 6.59 16.59
N HIS A 22 -10.25 7.11 17.68
CA HIS A 22 -9.97 6.42 18.95
C HIS A 22 -9.14 5.11 18.90
N ASP A 23 -8.96 4.48 17.73
CA ASP A 23 -8.32 3.17 17.49
C ASP A 23 -6.94 3.25 16.81
N TYR A 24 -6.09 4.22 17.20
CA TYR A 24 -4.73 4.34 16.67
C TYR A 24 -3.65 4.13 17.75
N PRO A 25 -2.49 3.51 17.42
CA PRO A 25 -1.41 3.38 18.38
C PRO A 25 -0.85 4.76 18.79
N ILE A 26 -0.64 5.02 20.08
CA ILE A 26 -0.15 6.31 20.63
C ILE A 26 1.10 6.84 19.91
N LYS A 27 2.05 5.95 19.58
CA LYS A 27 3.30 6.29 18.87
C LYS A 27 3.07 6.77 17.42
N THR A 28 1.86 6.66 16.90
CA THR A 28 1.51 7.08 15.53
C THR A 28 1.41 8.60 15.43
N LEU A 29 0.85 9.29 16.44
CA LEU A 29 0.73 10.75 16.43
C LEU A 29 2.09 11.45 16.50
N SER A 30 3.00 11.00 17.38
CA SER A 30 4.32 11.62 17.48
C SER A 30 5.15 11.45 16.21
N ARG A 31 4.98 10.32 15.51
CA ARG A 31 5.63 10.05 14.22
C ARG A 31 5.00 10.83 13.08
N TYR A 32 3.68 11.04 13.12
CA TYR A 32 2.95 11.82 12.14
C TYR A 32 3.52 13.24 12.02
N ASP A 33 3.72 13.93 13.13
CA ASP A 33 4.22 15.31 13.15
C ASP A 33 5.60 15.46 12.49
N GLY A 34 6.50 14.52 12.75
CA GLY A 34 7.83 14.51 12.13
C GLY A 34 7.76 14.32 10.62
N ILE A 35 6.91 13.41 10.14
CA ILE A 35 6.80 13.08 8.72
C ILE A 35 6.09 14.19 7.95
N VAL A 36 5.04 14.78 8.52
CA VAL A 36 4.33 15.93 7.94
C VAL A 36 5.27 17.11 7.72
N LYS A 37 6.22 17.37 8.62
CA LYS A 37 7.21 18.44 8.41
C LYS A 37 8.05 18.20 7.15
N ILE A 38 8.45 16.94 6.91
CA ILE A 38 9.23 16.56 5.73
C ILE A 38 8.39 16.72 4.46
N ILE A 39 7.18 16.15 4.46
CA ILE A 39 6.27 16.23 3.31
C ILE A 39 5.88 17.70 3.05
N GLY A 40 5.65 18.49 4.09
CA GLY A 40 5.33 19.91 3.98
C GLY A 40 6.48 20.73 3.36
N HIS A 41 7.73 20.39 3.67
CA HIS A 41 8.88 20.98 2.99
C HIS A 41 8.89 20.63 1.49
N LEU A 42 8.62 19.36 1.15
CA LEU A 42 8.53 18.88 -0.23
C LEU A 42 7.41 19.58 -1.00
N MET A 43 6.23 19.73 -0.40
CA MET A 43 5.09 20.44 -1.02
C MET A 43 5.41 21.92 -1.24
N LYS A 44 6.07 22.56 -0.27
CA LYS A 44 6.52 23.97 -0.39
C LYS A 44 7.52 24.15 -1.53
N GLN A 45 8.50 23.25 -1.67
CA GLN A 45 9.49 23.28 -2.75
C GLN A 45 8.83 23.17 -4.14
N ASN A 46 7.72 22.43 -4.24
CA ASN A 46 6.98 22.20 -5.47
C ASN A 46 5.79 23.16 -5.66
N ASN A 47 5.63 24.16 -4.78
CA ASN A 47 4.55 25.15 -4.81
C ASN A 47 3.15 24.55 -4.98
N CYS A 48 2.85 23.47 -4.25
CA CYS A 48 1.55 22.80 -4.29
C CYS A 48 1.00 22.55 -2.88
N VAL A 49 -0.33 22.42 -2.76
CA VAL A 49 -0.97 22.02 -1.49
C VAL A 49 -0.68 20.55 -1.21
N TYR A 50 -0.91 19.66 -2.18
CA TYR A 50 -0.64 18.24 -2.07
C TYR A 50 -0.50 17.62 -3.47
N SER A 51 0.39 16.64 -3.62
CA SER A 51 0.54 15.90 -4.88
C SER A 51 1.02 14.47 -4.63
N THR A 52 0.19 13.50 -5.01
CA THR A 52 0.53 12.07 -4.92
C THR A 52 1.76 11.74 -5.77
N ASN A 53 1.87 12.31 -6.97
CA ASN A 53 3.00 12.04 -7.87
C ASN A 53 4.34 12.46 -7.26
N ILE A 54 4.39 13.65 -6.64
CA ILE A 54 5.60 14.17 -5.98
C ILE A 54 5.98 13.28 -4.80
N ILE A 55 4.99 12.86 -4.01
CA ILE A 55 5.21 12.00 -2.85
C ILE A 55 5.67 10.61 -3.27
N ASP A 56 5.08 10.02 -4.31
CA ASP A 56 5.47 8.71 -4.82
C ASP A 56 6.91 8.71 -5.34
N GLN A 57 7.32 9.78 -6.03
CA GLN A 57 8.71 9.96 -6.44
C GLN A 57 9.65 10.05 -5.24
N TRP A 58 9.32 10.87 -4.25
CA TRP A 58 10.11 10.98 -3.03
C TRP A 58 10.18 9.67 -2.23
N LEU A 59 9.08 8.90 -2.16
CA LEU A 59 9.06 7.59 -1.51
C LEU A 59 9.96 6.58 -2.22
N LYS A 60 10.02 6.59 -3.56
CA LYS A 60 10.97 5.76 -4.33
C LYS A 60 12.41 6.11 -3.97
N GLU A 61 12.76 7.40 -3.90
CA GLU A 61 14.10 7.80 -3.46
C GLU A 61 14.40 7.37 -2.02
N CYS A 62 13.41 7.41 -1.13
CA CYS A 62 13.55 6.95 0.25
C CYS A 62 13.87 5.45 0.35
N THR A 63 13.39 4.62 -0.57
CA THR A 63 13.72 3.17 -0.57
C THR A 63 15.20 2.87 -0.76
N ILE A 64 15.95 3.80 -1.35
CA ILE A 64 17.40 3.68 -1.56
C ILE A 64 18.15 4.06 -0.28
N LYS A 65 17.63 5.02 0.49
CA LYS A 65 18.36 5.66 1.60
C LYS A 65 17.97 5.15 2.98
N PHE A 66 16.77 4.59 3.14
CA PHE A 66 16.22 4.23 4.44
C PHE A 66 15.77 2.78 4.52
N SER A 67 15.73 2.25 5.74
CA SER A 67 15.19 0.91 5.98
C SER A 67 13.73 0.78 5.54
N LYS A 68 13.33 -0.43 5.13
CA LYS A 68 11.96 -0.77 4.75
C LYS A 68 10.93 -0.25 5.77
N SER A 69 11.14 -0.52 7.06
CA SER A 69 10.23 -0.09 8.13
C SER A 69 10.12 1.44 8.28
N THR A 70 11.10 2.20 7.82
CA THR A 70 11.06 3.67 7.80
C THR A 70 10.25 4.17 6.61
N VAL A 71 10.49 3.62 5.43
CA VAL A 71 9.71 3.97 4.22
C VAL A 71 8.23 3.61 4.39
N GLU A 72 7.93 2.46 4.99
CA GLU A 72 6.56 2.04 5.29
C GLU A 72 5.83 3.04 6.21
N ARG A 73 6.54 3.64 7.17
CA ARG A 73 6.00 4.70 8.03
C ARG A 73 5.71 5.98 7.24
N TYR A 74 6.63 6.38 6.36
CA TYR A 74 6.43 7.55 5.49
C TYR A 74 5.23 7.35 4.55
N ARG A 75 5.15 6.18 3.92
CA ARG A 75 4.02 5.81 3.06
C ARG A 75 2.70 5.87 3.80
N ARG A 76 2.62 5.38 5.05
CA ARG A 76 1.38 5.43 5.83
C ARG A 76 0.88 6.86 6.04
N VAL A 77 1.76 7.79 6.39
CA VAL A 77 1.39 9.20 6.56
C VAL A 77 1.00 9.84 5.24
N ALA A 78 1.72 9.54 4.16
CA ALA A 78 1.34 9.96 2.81
C ALA A 78 -0.06 9.48 2.43
N CYS A 79 -0.39 8.21 2.66
CA CYS A 79 -1.72 7.69 2.35
C CYS A 79 -2.82 8.36 3.20
N LEU A 80 -2.58 8.62 4.50
CA LEU A 80 -3.52 9.35 5.36
C LEU A 80 -3.80 10.77 4.84
N LEU A 81 -2.76 11.48 4.39
CA LEU A 81 -2.89 12.81 3.81
C LEU A 81 -3.64 12.74 2.46
N SER A 82 -3.30 11.77 1.62
CA SER A 82 -3.97 11.55 0.33
C SER A 82 -5.47 11.29 0.51
N ASP A 83 -5.82 10.33 1.38
CA ASP A 83 -7.21 9.97 1.62
C ASP A 83 -7.99 11.17 2.17
N ASN A 84 -7.40 11.95 3.08
CA ASN A 84 -8.08 13.14 3.58
C ASN A 84 -8.22 14.23 2.51
N TYR A 85 -7.18 14.45 1.70
CA TYR A 85 -7.20 15.41 0.60
C TYR A 85 -8.32 15.14 -0.41
N HIS A 86 -8.58 13.85 -0.70
CA HIS A 86 -9.65 13.41 -1.60
C HIS A 86 -11.00 13.16 -0.90
N GLY A 87 -11.12 13.44 0.40
CA GLY A 87 -12.37 13.25 1.15
C GLY A 87 -12.69 11.80 1.51
N ASN A 88 -11.74 10.88 1.32
CA ASN A 88 -11.89 9.44 1.54
C ASN A 88 -11.43 8.98 2.93
N LEU A 89 -10.95 9.87 3.80
CA LEU A 89 -10.60 9.53 5.18
C LEU A 89 -11.85 9.59 6.06
N ASP A 90 -12.54 8.45 6.14
CA ASP A 90 -13.80 8.18 6.85
C ASP A 90 -13.61 7.36 8.13
N GLY A 91 -12.46 6.70 8.29
CA GLY A 91 -12.10 5.94 9.49
C GLY A 91 -10.59 5.68 9.59
N TRP A 92 -10.18 4.99 10.67
CA TRP A 92 -8.80 4.53 10.78
C TRP A 92 -8.52 3.41 9.76
N LYS A 93 -7.68 3.71 8.77
CA LYS A 93 -7.30 2.75 7.72
C LYS A 93 -5.93 2.15 7.99
N ILE A 94 -5.82 0.84 7.85
CA ILE A 94 -4.55 0.13 7.83
C ILE A 94 -4.01 0.16 6.40
N TYR A 95 -3.14 1.11 6.11
CA TYR A 95 -2.43 1.14 4.82
C TYR A 95 -1.39 0.04 4.78
N SER A 96 -1.52 -0.86 3.79
CA SER A 96 -0.54 -1.91 3.52
C SER A 96 0.83 -1.28 3.29
N SER A 97 1.84 -1.90 3.90
CA SER A 97 3.18 -1.34 3.93
C SER A 97 3.90 -1.48 2.57
N GLN A 98 3.46 -2.43 1.75
CA GLN A 98 3.83 -2.56 0.35
C GLN A 98 2.75 -1.91 -0.54
N PRO A 99 3.14 -1.27 -1.67
CA PRO A 99 2.15 -1.01 -2.70
C PRO A 99 1.59 -2.38 -3.07
N CYS A 100 0.26 -2.54 -2.98
CA CYS A 100 -0.34 -3.74 -3.50
C CYS A 100 0.03 -3.77 -4.98
N LEU A 101 0.82 -4.76 -5.39
CA LEU A 101 1.12 -4.91 -6.80
C LEU A 101 -0.22 -5.14 -7.52
N ILE A 102 -0.44 -4.46 -8.63
CA ILE A 102 -1.65 -4.63 -9.43
C ILE A 102 -1.17 -5.02 -10.84
N PRO A 103 -1.63 -6.15 -11.37
CA PRO A 103 -1.32 -6.52 -12.74
C PRO A 103 -1.90 -5.48 -13.72
N LYS A 104 -1.19 -5.25 -14.82
CA LYS A 104 -1.57 -4.22 -15.81
C LYS A 104 -2.46 -4.78 -16.92
N SER A 105 -2.37 -6.07 -17.19
CA SER A 105 -3.15 -6.80 -18.18
C SER A 105 -4.61 -6.92 -17.76
N ASN A 106 -5.51 -6.73 -18.73
CA ASN A 106 -6.95 -6.86 -18.51
C ASN A 106 -7.32 -8.28 -18.10
N GLU A 107 -6.61 -9.28 -18.63
CA GLU A 107 -6.75 -10.69 -18.32
C GLU A 107 -6.60 -10.94 -16.82
N TYR A 108 -5.53 -10.44 -16.21
CA TYR A 108 -5.29 -10.63 -14.78
C TYR A 108 -6.12 -9.71 -13.88
N LEU A 109 -6.51 -8.53 -14.37
CA LEU A 109 -7.50 -7.71 -13.67
C LEU A 109 -8.84 -8.43 -13.56
N ASN A 110 -9.28 -9.12 -14.63
CA ASN A 110 -10.50 -9.93 -14.60
C ASN A 110 -10.38 -11.10 -13.62
N VAL A 111 -9.26 -11.85 -13.65
CA VAL A 111 -9.01 -12.95 -12.70
C VAL A 111 -9.08 -12.47 -11.24
N ILE A 112 -8.54 -11.30 -10.92
CA ILE A 112 -8.61 -10.73 -9.57
C ILE A 112 -10.04 -10.36 -9.18
N ASN A 113 -10.82 -9.82 -10.10
CA ASN A 113 -12.23 -9.47 -9.84
C ASN A 113 -13.07 -10.74 -9.63
N ASP A 114 -12.91 -11.75 -10.47
CA ASP A 114 -13.61 -13.03 -10.34
C ASP A 114 -13.24 -13.71 -9.03
N TYR A 115 -11.96 -13.69 -8.65
CA TYR A 115 -11.51 -14.24 -7.37
C TYR A 115 -12.09 -13.47 -6.18
N LYS A 116 -12.19 -12.14 -6.27
CA LYS A 116 -12.84 -11.33 -5.23
C LYS A 116 -14.32 -11.72 -5.07
N ILE A 117 -15.07 -11.80 -6.17
CA ILE A 117 -16.49 -12.18 -6.15
C ILE A 117 -16.66 -13.57 -5.54
N PHE A 118 -15.80 -14.52 -5.92
CA PHE A 118 -15.79 -15.85 -5.31
C PHE A 118 -15.59 -15.79 -3.79
N LEU A 119 -14.60 -15.04 -3.29
CA LEU A 119 -14.35 -14.94 -1.86
C LEU A 119 -15.48 -14.24 -1.10
N GLU A 120 -16.16 -13.28 -1.72
CA GLU A 120 -17.34 -12.62 -1.15
C GLU A 120 -18.53 -13.59 -1.05
N ASN A 121 -18.76 -14.41 -2.08
CA ASN A 121 -19.81 -15.43 -2.08
C ASN A 121 -19.56 -16.55 -1.05
N GLU A 122 -18.30 -16.84 -0.76
CA GLU A 122 -17.89 -17.79 0.29
C GLU A 122 -17.91 -17.16 1.71
N GLU A 123 -18.48 -15.96 1.85
CA GLU A 123 -18.68 -15.26 3.13
C GLU A 123 -17.38 -15.03 3.93
N TYR A 124 -16.22 -14.92 3.25
CA TYR A 124 -14.97 -14.60 3.93
C TYR A 124 -15.02 -13.19 4.55
N SER A 125 -14.40 -13.04 5.72
CA SER A 125 -14.24 -11.71 6.33
C SER A 125 -13.47 -10.76 5.41
N THR A 126 -13.79 -9.46 5.45
CA THR A 126 -13.11 -8.43 4.66
C THR A 126 -11.59 -8.48 4.81
N LYS A 127 -11.10 -8.74 6.03
CA LYS A 127 -9.66 -8.88 6.30
C LYS A 127 -9.07 -10.07 5.56
N THR A 128 -9.75 -11.21 5.56
CA THR A 128 -9.31 -12.41 4.85
C THR A 128 -9.30 -12.20 3.34
N ILE A 129 -10.34 -11.56 2.80
CA ILE A 129 -10.42 -11.21 1.37
C ILE A 129 -9.22 -10.36 0.98
N LEU A 130 -8.91 -9.30 1.73
CA LEU A 130 -7.77 -8.44 1.47
C LEU A 130 -6.43 -9.20 1.47
N CYS A 131 -6.21 -10.10 2.44
CA CYS A 131 -4.99 -10.91 2.49
C CYS A 131 -4.88 -11.86 1.28
N ARG A 132 -5.97 -12.54 0.92
CA ARG A 132 -5.97 -13.47 -0.23
C ARG A 132 -5.77 -12.74 -1.55
N LEU A 133 -6.43 -11.60 -1.75
CA LEU A 133 -6.24 -10.77 -2.94
C LEU A 133 -4.81 -10.21 -3.03
N HIS A 134 -4.22 -9.85 -1.90
CA HIS A 134 -2.83 -9.42 -1.86
C HIS A 134 -1.90 -10.49 -2.41
N ASP A 135 -1.98 -11.72 -1.90
CA ASP A 135 -1.09 -12.81 -2.32
C ASP A 135 -1.33 -13.22 -3.78
N ALA A 136 -2.60 -13.26 -4.22
CA ALA A 136 -2.95 -13.53 -5.61
C ALA A 136 -2.35 -12.49 -6.57
N ARG A 137 -2.45 -11.20 -6.23
CA ARG A 137 -1.90 -10.13 -7.06
C ARG A 137 -0.40 -10.20 -7.23
N TYR A 138 0.33 -10.53 -6.17
CA TYR A 138 1.79 -10.72 -6.25
C TYR A 138 2.17 -11.82 -7.23
N PHE A 139 1.43 -12.93 -7.20
CA PHE A 139 1.66 -14.04 -8.12
C PHE A 139 1.36 -13.65 -9.58
N LEU A 140 0.22 -12.99 -9.82
CA LEU A 140 -0.15 -12.55 -11.17
C LEU A 140 0.83 -11.52 -11.74
N VAL A 141 1.32 -10.58 -10.93
CA VAL A 141 2.34 -9.63 -11.36
C VAL A 141 3.68 -10.32 -11.65
N TYR A 142 4.04 -11.36 -10.89
CA TYR A 142 5.19 -12.19 -11.24
C TYR A 142 5.01 -12.88 -12.60
N LEU A 143 3.85 -13.47 -12.87
CA LEU A 143 3.58 -14.10 -14.17
C LEU A 143 3.63 -13.08 -15.32
N GLU A 144 3.00 -11.93 -15.13
CA GLU A 144 2.99 -10.83 -16.10
C GLU A 144 4.40 -10.32 -16.41
N ASN A 145 5.25 -10.14 -15.39
CA ASN A 145 6.65 -9.74 -15.59
C ASN A 145 7.47 -10.80 -16.35
N ASN A 146 7.02 -12.06 -16.35
CA ASN A 146 7.60 -13.16 -17.12
C ASN A 146 6.88 -13.41 -18.46
N ASN A 147 6.01 -12.48 -18.89
CA ASN A 147 5.20 -12.57 -20.11
C ASN A 147 4.32 -13.83 -20.20
N VAL A 148 3.87 -14.33 -19.05
CA VAL A 148 2.90 -15.42 -18.98
C VAL A 148 1.54 -14.81 -18.68
N PHE A 149 0.57 -15.08 -19.56
CA PHE A 149 -0.80 -14.56 -19.47
C PHE A 149 -1.85 -15.67 -19.49
N ASN A 150 -1.47 -16.88 -19.91
CA ASN A 150 -2.33 -18.05 -19.92
C ASN A 150 -1.91 -19.01 -18.80
N THR A 151 -2.88 -19.46 -18.01
CA THR A 151 -2.63 -20.36 -16.87
C THR A 151 -2.09 -21.72 -17.31
N LYS A 152 -2.35 -22.14 -18.55
CA LYS A 152 -1.81 -23.38 -19.13
C LYS A 152 -0.31 -23.35 -19.36
N ASP A 153 0.28 -22.16 -19.45
CA ASP A 153 1.71 -21.98 -19.72
C ASP A 153 2.52 -21.90 -18.41
N ILE A 154 1.85 -21.98 -17.25
CA ILE A 154 2.49 -21.96 -15.95
C ILE A 154 3.14 -23.33 -15.70
N SER A 155 4.47 -23.34 -15.67
CA SER A 155 5.24 -24.54 -15.31
C SER A 155 5.50 -24.63 -13.80
N HIS A 156 5.76 -25.85 -13.32
CA HIS A 156 6.20 -26.07 -11.94
C HIS A 156 7.48 -25.28 -11.59
N GLN A 157 8.39 -25.13 -12.56
CA GLN A 157 9.61 -24.35 -12.36
C GLN A 157 9.30 -22.88 -12.10
N MET A 158 8.32 -22.31 -12.80
CA MET A 158 7.90 -20.92 -12.59
C MET A 158 7.30 -20.71 -11.21
N ILE A 159 6.51 -21.67 -10.72
CA ILE A 159 5.95 -21.65 -9.37
C ILE A 159 7.09 -21.73 -8.34
N SER A 160 8.05 -22.64 -8.54
CA SER A 160 9.22 -22.77 -7.67
C SER A 160 10.03 -21.47 -7.61
N ASN A 161 10.33 -20.87 -8.78
CA ASN A 161 11.03 -19.60 -8.88
C ASN A 161 10.27 -18.45 -8.19
N TYR A 162 8.93 -18.42 -8.28
CA TYR A 162 8.11 -17.44 -7.57
C TYR A 162 8.24 -17.59 -6.05
N ILE A 163 8.13 -18.81 -5.54
CA ILE A 163 8.27 -19.11 -4.10
C ILE A 163 9.68 -18.75 -3.61
N LEU A 164 10.70 -18.88 -4.46
CA LEU A 164 12.09 -18.54 -4.16
C LEU A 164 12.44 -17.06 -4.42
N SER A 165 11.50 -16.26 -4.94
CA SER A 165 11.75 -14.84 -5.26
C SER A 165 11.87 -13.96 -4.00
N GLU A 166 12.40 -12.74 -4.19
CA GLU A 166 12.49 -11.68 -3.17
C GLU A 166 11.19 -11.48 -2.35
N HIS A 167 10.02 -11.83 -2.91
CA HIS A 167 8.73 -11.73 -2.21
C HIS A 167 8.65 -12.60 -0.94
N PHE A 168 9.31 -13.76 -0.96
CA PHE A 168 9.38 -14.70 0.17
C PHE A 168 10.77 -14.74 0.81
N GLU A 169 11.76 -14.12 0.20
CA GLU A 169 13.10 -13.97 0.77
C GLU A 169 12.99 -13.28 2.14
N ASN A 170 13.46 -13.96 3.19
CA ASN A 170 13.36 -13.60 4.61
C ASN A 170 12.02 -13.90 5.32
N ARG A 171 11.03 -14.55 4.70
CA ARG A 171 9.96 -15.17 5.48
C ARG A 171 10.51 -16.40 6.19
N LYS A 172 10.53 -16.39 7.53
CA LYS A 172 10.73 -17.64 8.30
C LYS A 172 9.61 -18.59 7.88
N ILE A 173 9.98 -19.76 7.35
CA ILE A 173 9.04 -20.86 7.13
C ILE A 173 8.52 -21.25 8.53
N ALA A 174 7.30 -20.83 8.86
CA ALA A 174 6.64 -21.32 10.06
C ALA A 174 6.20 -22.76 9.77
N GLY A 175 6.65 -23.72 10.58
CA GLY A 175 6.12 -25.09 10.56
C GLY A 175 7.03 -26.19 10.06
N ILE A 176 8.31 -25.93 9.75
CA ILE A 176 9.31 -27.01 9.66
C ILE A 176 10.15 -26.98 10.93
N SER A 177 9.65 -27.65 11.97
CA SER A 177 10.49 -28.12 13.07
C SER A 177 11.13 -29.44 12.63
N ALA A 178 12.46 -29.45 12.55
CA ALA A 178 13.25 -30.69 12.48
C ALA A 178 13.09 -31.51 13.77
#